data_AF-A0A4R2BK63-F1
#
_entry.id   AF-A0A4R2BK63-F1
#
_cell.length_a   1.000
_cell.length_b   1.000
_cell.length_c   1.000
_cell.angle_alpha   90.00
_cell.angle_beta   90.00
_cell.angle_gamma   90.00
#
_symmetry.space_group_name_H-M   'P 1'
#
loop_
_entity.id
_entity.type
_entity.pdbx_description
1 polymer ?
#
loop_
_entity_poly.entity_id
_entity_poly.type
_entity_poly.pdbx_seq_one_letter_code
_entity_poly.pdbx_strand_id
1 'polypeptide(L)' 'MKKVICTNNEGFELEFNVGEEYEVERELDTTYIVINKLGNKHTVFKINFEPAEESE' A
#
# COMPACT_ATOMS: atom_id res chain seq x y z
N MET A 1 9.72 1.47 -9.42
CA MET A 1 8.42 2.13 -9.11
C MET A 1 8.12 1.72 -7.68
N LYS A 2 7.91 2.66 -6.75
CA LYS A 2 7.87 2.33 -5.31
C LYS A 2 6.68 1.41 -5.01
N LYS A 3 6.93 0.36 -4.23
CA LYS A 3 5.92 -0.58 -3.76
C LYS A 3 5.90 -0.67 -2.24
N VAL A 4 4.75 -1.05 -1.70
CA VAL A 4 4.55 -1.30 -0.28
C VAL A 4 3.80 -2.60 -0.07
N ILE A 5 4.13 -3.32 0.99
CA ILE A 5 3.44 -4.54 1.40
C ILE A 5 2.39 -4.16 2.43
N CYS A 6 1.14 -4.58 2.22
CA CYS A 6 0.09 -4.39 3.22
C CYS A 6 0.37 -5.27 4.44
N THR A 7 0.51 -4.67 5.62
CA THR A 7 0.70 -5.40 6.88
C THR A 7 -0.58 -5.45 7.72
N ASN A 8 -1.49 -4.50 7.50
CA ASN A 8 -2.81 -4.44 8.13
C ASN A 8 -3.84 -3.86 7.14
N ASN A 9 -4.94 -4.59 6.90
CA ASN A 9 -6.02 -4.19 6.01
C ASN A 9 -7.34 -3.89 6.74
N GLU A 10 -7.33 -3.67 8.06
CA GLU A 10 -8.53 -3.33 8.83
C GLU A 10 -9.23 -2.08 8.24
N GLY A 11 -10.50 -2.22 7.87
CA GLY A 11 -11.31 -1.20 7.19
C GLY A 11 -11.15 -1.12 5.67
N PHE A 12 -10.29 -1.95 5.07
CA PHE A 12 -10.10 -2.09 3.63
C PHE A 12 -9.92 -3.55 3.20
N GLU A 13 -10.62 -4.47 3.86
CA GLU A 13 -10.45 -5.92 3.70
C GLU A 13 -10.81 -6.42 2.29
N LEU A 14 -11.57 -5.62 1.53
CA LEU A 14 -11.97 -5.94 0.16
C LEU A 14 -11.00 -5.38 -0.88
N GLU A 15 -10.20 -4.38 -0.51
CA GLU A 15 -9.30 -3.65 -1.40
C GLU A 15 -7.84 -4.09 -1.25
N PHE A 16 -7.44 -4.51 -0.04
CA PHE A 16 -6.08 -4.91 0.28
C PHE A 16 -6.03 -6.27 0.98
N ASN A 17 -4.99 -7.04 0.68
CA ASN A 17 -4.67 -8.31 1.32
C ASN A 17 -3.34 -8.18 2.03
N VAL A 18 -3.30 -8.64 3.28
CA VAL A 18 -2.07 -8.67 4.08
C VAL A 18 -1.02 -9.57 3.42
N GLY A 19 0.22 -9.10 3.35
CA GLY A 19 1.35 -9.77 2.72
C GLY A 19 1.48 -9.53 1.21
N GLU A 20 0.56 -8.80 0.59
CA GLU A 20 0.65 -8.46 -0.83
C GLU A 20 1.26 -7.08 -1.08
N GLU A 21 1.95 -6.95 -2.23
CA GLU A 21 2.53 -5.71 -2.70
C GLU A 21 1.53 -4.84 -3.48
N TYR A 22 1.62 -3.53 -3.26
CA TYR A 22 0.82 -2.52 -3.93
C TYR A 22 1.71 -1.37 -4.43
N GLU A 23 1.35 -0.82 -5.58
CA GLU A 23 2.08 0.29 -6.17
C GLU A 23 1.75 1.60 -5.46
N VAL A 24 2.79 2.37 -5.10
CA VAL A 24 2.66 3.70 -4.53
C VAL A 24 2.71 4.73 -5.66
N GLU A 25 1.61 5.43 -5.87
CA GLU A 25 1.55 6.57 -6.78
C GLU A 25 2.21 7.81 -6.17
N ARG A 26 1.97 8.05 -4.88
CA ARG A 26 2.51 9.19 -4.15
C ARG A 26 2.74 8.86 -2.68
N GLU A 27 3.83 9.38 -2.15
CA GLU A 27 4.13 9.34 -0.73
C GLU A 27 3.89 10.72 -0.11
N LEU A 28 3.19 10.73 1.02
CA LEU A 28 2.98 11.90 1.88
C LEU A 28 3.67 11.67 3.22
N ASP A 29 3.60 12.61 4.16
CA ASP A 29 4.32 12.48 5.43
C ASP A 29 3.88 11.23 6.23
N THR A 30 2.57 11.04 6.40
CA THR A 30 1.98 9.98 7.23
C THR A 30 1.19 8.92 6.46
N THR A 31 0.96 9.14 5.17
CA THR A 31 0.13 8.28 4.32
C THR A 31 0.80 7.96 2.99
N TYR A 32 0.34 6.88 2.36
CA TYR A 32 0.60 6.55 0.97
C TYR A 32 -0.68 6.71 0.14
N ILE A 33 -0.53 7.12 -1.12
CA ILE A 33 -1.54 6.93 -2.15
C ILE A 33 -1.16 5.66 -2.91
N VAL A 34 -1.87 4.56 -2.63
CA VAL A 34 -1.65 3.24 -3.25
C VAL A 34 -2.73 2.93 -4.27
N ILE A 35 -2.33 2.21 -5.32
CA ILE A 35 -3.25 1.66 -6.31
C ILE A 35 -3.51 0.19 -5.96
N ASN A 36 -4.78 -0.16 -5.75
CA ASN A 36 -5.16 -1.55 -5.48
C ASN A 36 -5.21 -2.39 -6.77
N LYS A 37 -5.44 -3.69 -6.64
CA LYS A 37 -5.48 -4.62 -7.78
C LYS A 37 -6.62 -4.35 -8.78
N LEU A 38 -7.62 -3.57 -8.39
CA LEU A 38 -8.72 -3.13 -9.27
C LEU A 38 -8.40 -1.84 -10.03
N GLY A 39 -7.23 -1.24 -9.80
CA GLY A 39 -6.82 0.04 -10.38
C GLY A 39 -7.37 1.26 -9.64
N ASN A 40 -7.98 1.07 -8.46
CA ASN A 40 -8.51 2.17 -7.65
C ASN A 40 -7.44 2.73 -6.71
N LYS A 41 -7.47 4.05 -6.52
CA LYS A 41 -6.54 4.76 -5.64
C LYS A 41 -7.11 4.89 -4.24
N HIS A 42 -6.29 4.59 -3.24
CA HIS A 42 -6.64 4.74 -1.83
C HIS A 42 -5.56 5.51 -1.09
N THR A 43 -5.98 6.35 -0.15
CA THR A 43 -5.07 6.96 0.82
C THR A 43 -5.04 6.07 2.06
N VAL A 44 -3.88 5.50 2.36
CA VAL A 44 -3.68 4.57 3.48
C VAL A 44 -2.60 5.07 4.41
N PHE A 45 -2.67 4.71 5.69
CA PHE A 45 -1.63 5.09 6.65
C PHE A 45 -0.37 4.25 6.47
N LYS A 46 0.80 4.89 6.56
CA LYS A 46 2.09 4.19 6.49
C LYS A 46 2.26 3.13 7.59
N ILE A 47 1.56 3.24 8.71
CA ILE A 47 1.66 2.25 9.79
C ILE A 47 1.14 0.87 9.36
N ASN A 48 0.23 0.84 8.39
CA ASN A 48 -0.43 -0.36 7.89
C ASN A 48 0.29 -0.97 6.66
N PHE A 49 1.40 -0.37 6.24
CA PHE A 49 2.11 -0.72 5.03
C PHE A 49 3.61 -0.56 5.21
N GLU A 50 4.39 -1.62 4.95
CA GLU A 50 5.84 -1.53 4.96
C GLU A 50 6.39 -1.34 3.53
N PRO A 51 7.52 -0.64 3.35
CA PRO A 51 8.18 -0.59 2.03
C PRO A 51 8.53 -2.00 1.56
N ALA A 52 8.12 -2.37 0.35
CA ALA A 52 8.63 -3.58 -0.27
C ALA A 52 10.11 -3.33 -0.60
N GLU A 53 11.03 -4.11 -0.02
CA GLU A 53 12.46 -3.97 -0.33
C GLU A 53 12.64 -4.08 -1.86
N GLU A 54 13.18 -3.03 -2.47
CA GLU A 54 13.68 -3.14 -3.84
C GLU A 54 14.90 -4.06 -3.75
N SER A 55 14.70 -5.35 -4.04
CA SER A 55 15.83 -6.23 -4.33
C SER A 55 16.55 -5.63 -5.54
N GLU A 56 17.69 -4.98 -5.29
CA GLU A 56 18.68 -4.60 -6.30
C GLU A 56 19.15 -5.81 -7.12
#